data_AF-A0A8J2LRY2-F1
#
_entry.id   AF-A0A8J2LRY2-F1
#
_cell.length_a   1.000
_cell.length_b   1.000
_cell.length_c   1.000
_cell.angle_alpha   90.00
_cell.angle_beta   90.00
_cell.angle_gamma   90.00
#
_symmetry.space_group_name_H-M   'P 1'
#
loop_
_entity.id
_entity.type
_entity.pdbx_description
1 polymer ?
#
loop_
_entity_poly.entity_id
_entity_poly.type
_entity_poly.pdbx_seq_one_letter_code
_entity_poly.pdbx_strand_id
1 'polypeptide(L)' 'VLLPQYVESVRDKLAENIHEMWAVNKIEAGWLYGEYRDDYDKIHPCLVPFERLPTAEKRYDIQLAQQTLK' A
#
# COMPACT_ATOMS: atom_id res chain seq x y z
N VAL A 1 -11.88 15.67 -12.10
CA VAL A 1 -12.48 14.79 -13.13
C VAL A 1 -12.96 13.55 -12.42
N LEU A 2 -14.26 13.25 -12.49
CA LEU A 2 -14.83 12.01 -11.96
C LEU A 2 -14.44 10.87 -12.91
N LEU A 3 -13.88 9.80 -12.38
CA LEU A 3 -13.53 8.64 -13.18
C LEU A 3 -14.79 7.81 -13.41
N PRO A 4 -14.98 7.19 -14.59
CA PRO A 4 -16.08 6.25 -14.81
C PRO A 4 -16.07 5.13 -13.75
N GLN A 5 -17.24 4.63 -13.34
CA GLN A 5 -17.38 3.64 -12.25
C GLN A 5 -16.46 2.41 -12.39
N TYR A 6 -16.24 1.92 -13.61
CA TYR A 6 -15.34 0.79 -13.85
C TYR A 6 -13.90 1.13 -13.48
N VAL A 7 -13.47 2.37 -13.73
CA VAL A 7 -12.13 2.87 -13.40
C VAL A 7 -11.97 3.07 -11.89
N GLU A 8 -13.04 3.41 -11.17
CA GLU A 8 -12.99 3.47 -9.70
C GLU A 8 -12.71 2.08 -9.09
N SER A 9 -13.31 1.02 -9.64
CA SER A 9 -12.99 -0.35 -9.21
C SER A 9 -11.54 -0.76 -9.54
N VAL A 10 -11.00 -0.23 -10.64
CA VAL A 10 -9.60 -0.45 -11.03
C VAL A 10 -8.65 0.32 -10.13
N ARG A 11 -9.02 1.53 -9.69
CA ARG A 11 -8.25 2.33 -8.72
C ARG A 11 -8.02 1.57 -7.42
N ASP A 12 -9.08 1.02 -6.84
CA ASP A 12 -8.97 0.36 -5.52
C ASP A 12 -8.11 -0.90 -5.60
N LYS A 13 -8.29 -1.71 -6.66
CA LYS A 13 -7.44 -2.87 -6.94
C LYS A 13 -5.99 -2.49 -7.25
N LEU A 14 -5.78 -1.37 -7.92
CA LEU A 14 -4.44 -0.86 -8.21
C LEU A 14 -3.74 -0.41 -6.92
N ALA A 15 -4.45 0.28 -6.02
CA ALA A 15 -3.90 0.68 -4.73
C ALA A 15 -3.49 -0.52 -3.88
N GLU A 16 -4.36 -1.53 -3.80
CA GLU A 16 -4.04 -2.81 -3.14
C GLU A 16 -2.81 -3.48 -3.76
N ASN A 17 -2.76 -3.60 -5.09
CA ASN A 17 -1.63 -4.21 -5.78
C ASN A 17 -0.31 -3.43 -5.57
N ILE A 18 -0.35 -2.10 -5.54
CA ILE A 18 0.82 -1.26 -5.24
C ILE A 18 1.37 -1.58 -3.86
N HIS A 19 0.49 -1.67 -2.85
CA HIS A 19 0.88 -1.99 -1.48
C HIS A 19 1.44 -3.41 -1.37
N GLU A 20 0.76 -4.40 -1.94
CA GLU A 20 1.21 -5.80 -1.88
C GLU A 20 2.58 -5.98 -2.55
N MET A 21 2.82 -5.31 -3.68
CA MET A 21 4.14 -5.31 -4.33
C MET A 21 5.22 -4.66 -3.45
N TRP A 22 4.91 -3.56 -2.78
CA TRP A 22 5.83 -2.93 -1.82
C TRP A 22 6.13 -3.87 -0.65
N ALA A 23 5.10 -4.52 -0.09
CA ALA A 23 5.23 -5.41 1.05
C ALA A 23 6.07 -6.65 0.71
N VAL A 24 5.83 -7.27 -0.45
CA VAL A 24 6.63 -8.40 -0.96
C VAL A 24 8.10 -8.01 -1.08
N ASN A 25 8.41 -6.90 -1.75
CA ASN A 25 9.79 -6.43 -1.92
C ASN A 25 10.48 -6.19 -0.57
N LYS A 26 9.74 -5.69 0.43
CA LYS A 26 10.26 -5.49 1.79
C LYS A 26 10.52 -6.83 2.49
N ILE A 27 9.58 -7.77 2.43
CA ILE A 27 9.74 -9.11 3.02
C ILE A 27 10.94 -9.83 2.39
N GLU A 28 11.09 -9.78 1.07
CA GLU A 28 12.25 -10.35 0.36
C GLU A 28 13.58 -9.69 0.75
N ALA A 29 13.56 -8.40 1.07
CA ALA A 29 14.72 -7.68 1.62
C ALA A 29 14.98 -7.97 3.12
N GLY A 30 14.19 -8.86 3.73
CA GLY A 30 14.32 -9.31 5.11
C GLY A 30 13.63 -8.41 6.13
N TRP A 31 12.65 -7.61 5.71
CA TRP A 31 11.84 -6.83 6.65
C TRP A 31 10.76 -7.67 7.32
N LEU A 32 10.48 -7.34 8.58
CA LEU A 32 9.50 -8.01 9.43
C LEU A 32 8.43 -7.03 9.90
N TYR A 33 7.25 -7.55 10.18
CA TYR A 33 6.21 -6.78 10.85
C TYR A 33 6.60 -6.47 12.32
N GLY A 34 6.25 -5.28 12.79
CA GLY A 34 6.24 -4.91 14.20
C GLY A 34 5.56 -3.57 14.42
N GLU A 35 5.23 -3.24 15.67
CA GLU A 35 4.37 -2.08 16.00
C GLU A 35 4.99 -0.72 15.67
N TYR A 36 6.32 -0.66 15.59
CA TYR A 36 7.10 0.54 15.27
C TYR A 36 8.06 0.25 14.13
N ARG A 37 8.54 1.33 13.48
CA ARG A 37 9.56 1.23 12.45
C ARG A 37 10.95 1.16 13.09
N ASP A 38 11.72 0.18 12.67
CA ASP A 38 13.15 0.04 13.00
C ASP A 38 13.92 -0.32 11.74
N ASP A 39 14.81 0.57 11.29
CA ASP A 39 15.57 0.33 10.06
C ASP A 39 16.80 -0.56 10.28
N TYR A 40 17.30 -0.66 11.52
CA TYR A 40 18.43 -1.52 11.88
C TYR A 40 18.00 -2.98 11.93
N ASP A 41 16.91 -3.26 12.66
CA ASP A 41 16.32 -4.61 12.77
C ASP A 41 15.33 -4.92 11.64
N LYS A 42 15.14 -3.98 10.70
CA LYS A 42 14.25 -4.07 9.53
C LYS A 42 12.79 -4.37 9.91
N ILE A 43 12.24 -3.63 10.85
CA ILE A 43 10.85 -3.73 11.28
C ILE A 43 10.02 -2.62 10.64
N HIS A 44 8.84 -2.95 10.10
CA HIS A 44 7.91 -1.94 9.57
C HIS A 44 6.45 -2.25 9.91
N PRO A 45 5.67 -1.27 10.44
CA PRO A 45 4.29 -1.50 10.89
C PRO A 45 3.30 -1.71 9.76
N CYS A 46 3.65 -1.30 8.55
CA CYS A 46 2.79 -1.45 7.38
C CYS A 46 2.92 -2.80 6.68
N LEU A 47 3.73 -3.74 7.19
CA LEU A 47 3.79 -5.11 6.67
C LEU A 47 2.58 -5.93 7.16
N VAL A 48 1.40 -5.48 6.73
CA VAL A 48 0.08 -6.05 6.99
C VAL A 48 -0.73 -6.02 5.68
N PRO A 49 -1.79 -6.83 5.54
CA PRO A 49 -2.69 -6.76 4.39
C PRO A 49 -3.22 -5.34 4.18
N PHE A 50 -3.44 -4.95 2.92
CA PHE A 50 -3.93 -3.62 2.53
C PHE A 50 -5.15 -3.14 3.34
N GLU A 51 -6.08 -4.03 3.71
CA GLU A 51 -7.26 -3.66 4.49
C GLU A 51 -6.95 -3.25 5.93
N ARG A 52 -5.81 -3.67 6.46
CA ARG A 52 -5.34 -3.39 7.83
C ARG A 52 -4.34 -2.24 7.91
N LEU A 53 -4.02 -1.62 6.79
CA LEU A 53 -3.16 -0.44 6.77
C LEU A 53 -3.73 0.68 7.65
N PRO A 54 -2.85 1.46 8.31
CA PRO A 54 -3.26 2.74 8.88
C PRO A 54 -3.93 3.62 7.82
N THR A 55 -4.98 4.35 8.22
CA THR A 55 -5.79 5.18 7.31
C THR A 55 -4.94 6.16 6.49
N ALA A 56 -3.86 6.68 7.05
CA ALA A 56 -2.96 7.60 6.35
C ALA A 56 -2.24 6.92 5.18
N GLU A 57 -1.66 5.74 5.41
CA GLU A 57 -0.92 4.96 4.41
C GLU A 57 -1.87 4.42 3.34
N LYS A 58 -3.02 3.86 3.75
CA LYS A 58 -4.05 3.41 2.81
C LYS A 58 -4.52 4.54 1.88
N ARG A 59 -4.66 5.76 2.41
CA ARG A 59 -5.02 6.93 1.62
C ARG A 59 -3.92 7.32 0.64
N TYR A 60 -2.66 7.18 1.02
CA TYR A 60 -1.52 7.44 0.15
C TYR A 60 -1.55 6.52 -1.08
N ASP A 61 -1.72 5.20 -0.88
CA ASP A 61 -1.79 4.24 -1.99
C ASP A 61 -2.98 4.51 -2.93
N ILE A 62 -4.14 4.85 -2.36
CA ILE A 62 -5.32 5.23 -3.16
C ILE A 62 -5.05 6.50 -3.97
N GLN A 63 -4.40 7.51 -3.38
CA GLN A 63 -4.05 8.74 -4.10
C GLN A 63 -3.04 8.49 -5.22
N LEU A 64 -2.04 7.64 -4.97
CA LEU A 64 -1.07 7.23 -5.97
C LEU A 64 -1.74 6.48 -7.14
N ALA A 65 -2.63 5.54 -6.83
CA ALA A 65 -3.43 4.84 -7.84
C ALA A 65 -4.31 5.82 -8.65
N GLN A 66 -4.95 6.79 -7.99
CA GLN A 66 -5.74 7.83 -8.67
C GLN A 66 -4.90 8.69 -9.60
N GLN A 67 -3.68 9.06 -9.19
CA GLN A 67 -2.78 9.84 -10.03
C GLN A 67 -2.26 9.03 -11.21
N THR A 68 -2.01 7.73 -11.01
CA THR A 68 -1.54 6.81 -12.05
C THR A 68 -2.60 6.57 -13.15
N LEU A 69 -3.89 6.61 -12.79
CA LEU A 69 -5.01 6.37 -13.71
C LEU A 69 -5.54 7.65 -14.40
N LYS A 70 -5.05 8.84 -14.02
CA LYS A 70 -5.42 10.12 -14.65
C LYS A 70 -4.59 10.39 -15.89
#